data_AF-A0A2P2IE90-F1
#
_entry.id   AF-A0A2P2IE90-F1
#
_cell.length_a   1.000
_cell.length_b   1.000
_cell.length_c   1.000
_cell.angle_alpha   90.00
_cell.angle_beta   90.00
_cell.angle_gamma   90.00
#
_symmetry.space_group_name_H-M   'P 1'
#
loop_
_entity.id
_entity.type
_entity.pdbx_description
1 polymer ?
#
loop_
_entity_poly.entity_id
_entity_poly.type
_entity_poly.pdbx_seq_one_letter_code
_entity_poly.pdbx_strand_id
1 'polypeptide(L)'
;MELLQTDAYYILNKGQNSLWFDRKTGNHEYKTCWDLANARNPSCLGTVHGMLGKLQIHADLPPRLALITRVREVGAPVFACGVGSRVYCIRRVAFLPLTPHHLDSSTINNLGLSPCQKHHNTGTNNERRGVGIPDPRAGLSKTFGTLRNVTSSLRTATANVAANATGQSKSRKEERDKERYERRILDELLKMFNESESGESFYFCNDSVDITSSLQRQSSANYDKSLPLWKRAHDNFFWNKHMMTDFMKNGA
;
A
#
# COMPACT_ATOMS: atom_id res chain seq x y z
N MET A 1 9.82 -0.57 -5.52
CA MET A 1 8.88 -0.59 -6.66
C MET A 1 8.21 0.77 -6.74
N GLU A 2 8.03 1.30 -7.94
CA GLU A 2 7.36 2.59 -8.13
C GLU A 2 5.84 2.38 -8.13
N LEU A 3 5.11 3.29 -7.49
CA LEU A 3 3.65 3.33 -7.52
C LEU A 3 3.24 4.52 -8.39
N LEU A 4 2.61 4.21 -9.51
CA LEU A 4 2.12 5.20 -10.46
C LEU A 4 0.59 5.20 -10.48
N GLN A 5 0.01 6.36 -10.76
CA GLN A 5 -1.42 6.56 -10.95
C GLN A 5 -1.68 7.10 -12.35
N THR A 6 -2.58 6.45 -13.07
CA THR A 6 -3.18 6.96 -14.32
C THR A 6 -4.67 7.17 -14.08
N ASP A 7 -5.39 7.68 -15.07
CA ASP A 7 -6.84 7.88 -14.96
C ASP A 7 -7.61 6.58 -14.73
N ALA A 8 -7.12 5.45 -15.24
CA ALA A 8 -7.79 4.14 -15.13
C ALA A 8 -7.10 3.17 -14.17
N TYR A 9 -5.78 3.26 -14.00
CA TYR A 9 -4.99 2.24 -13.30
C TYR A 9 -4.10 2.81 -12.20
N TYR A 10 -3.92 2.04 -11.12
CA TYR A 10 -2.70 2.10 -10.31
C TYR A 10 -1.69 1.08 -10.85
N ILE A 11 -0.43 1.46 -10.95
CA ILE A 11 0.61 0.63 -11.55
C ILE A 11 1.74 0.44 -10.55
N LEU A 12 2.01 -0.81 -10.17
CA LEU A 12 3.21 -1.18 -9.43
C LEU A 12 4.29 -1.57 -10.42
N ASN A 13 5.29 -0.71 -10.60
CA ASN A 13 6.39 -0.93 -11.53
C ASN A 13 7.63 -1.46 -10.80
N LYS A 14 8.16 -2.60 -11.28
CA LYS A 14 9.40 -3.23 -10.80
C LYS A 14 10.33 -3.52 -11.99
N GLY A 15 10.93 -2.46 -12.53
CA GLY A 15 11.92 -2.59 -13.61
C GLY A 15 11.26 -3.02 -14.91
N GLN A 16 11.45 -4.29 -15.30
CA GLN A 16 10.91 -4.85 -16.54
C GLN A 16 9.47 -5.36 -16.41
N ASN A 17 8.98 -5.53 -15.19
CA ASN A 17 7.65 -6.08 -14.92
C ASN A 17 6.80 -5.02 -14.21
N SER A 18 5.53 -4.97 -14.56
CA SER A 18 4.56 -4.06 -13.96
C SER A 18 3.24 -4.78 -13.69
N LEU A 19 2.57 -4.39 -12.61
CA LEU A 19 1.26 -4.92 -12.22
C LEU A 19 0.27 -3.77 -12.19
N TRP A 20 -0.76 -3.87 -13.04
CA TRP A 20 -1.73 -2.81 -13.29
C TRP A 20 -3.04 -3.17 -12.61
N PHE A 21 -3.59 -2.26 -11.82
CA PHE A 21 -4.84 -2.42 -11.10
C PHE A 21 -5.87 -1.44 -11.63
N ASP A 22 -6.95 -1.94 -12.20
CA ASP A 22 -8.09 -1.12 -12.57
C ASP A 22 -8.67 -0.47 -11.30
N ARG A 23 -8.74 0.85 -11.30
CA ARG A 23 -9.17 1.66 -10.16
C ARG A 23 -10.67 1.59 -9.88
N LYS A 24 -11.47 1.15 -10.85
CA LYS A 24 -12.92 0.98 -10.75
C LYS A 24 -13.29 -0.45 -10.41
N THR A 25 -12.72 -1.42 -11.13
CA THR A 25 -13.11 -2.84 -11.00
C THR A 25 -12.25 -3.60 -9.99
N GLY A 26 -11.03 -3.12 -9.73
CA GLY A 26 -10.05 -3.84 -8.89
C GLY A 26 -9.46 -5.09 -9.53
N ASN A 27 -9.73 -5.30 -10.83
CA ASN A 27 -9.06 -6.32 -11.63
C ASN A 27 -7.58 -5.94 -11.82
N HIS A 28 -6.74 -6.95 -12.06
CA HIS A 28 -5.32 -6.75 -12.23
C HIS A 28 -4.79 -7.43 -13.49
N GLU A 29 -3.76 -6.83 -14.08
CA GLU A 29 -3.10 -7.32 -15.29
C GLU A 29 -1.57 -7.26 -15.12
N TYR A 30 -0.89 -8.32 -15.55
CA TYR A 30 0.57 -8.38 -15.59
C TYR A 30 1.05 -7.86 -16.94
N LYS A 31 1.95 -6.87 -16.92
CA LYS A 31 2.46 -6.21 -18.12
C LYS A 31 3.96 -6.00 -18.06
N THR A 32 4.57 -5.80 -19.21
CA THR A 32 6.01 -5.54 -19.34
C THR A 32 6.31 -4.04 -19.24
N CYS A 33 7.58 -3.67 -19.19
CA CYS A 33 7.99 -2.26 -19.22
C CYS A 33 7.60 -1.52 -20.51
N TRP A 34 7.41 -2.22 -21.63
CA TRP A 34 6.97 -1.61 -22.89
C TRP A 34 5.54 -1.07 -22.80
N ASP A 35 4.67 -1.77 -22.09
CA ASP A 35 3.30 -1.34 -21.87
C ASP A 35 3.22 -0.04 -21.05
N LEU A 36 4.21 0.22 -20.20
CA LEU A 36 4.29 1.43 -19.40
C LEU A 36 4.51 2.68 -20.27
N ALA A 37 5.20 2.56 -21.41
CA ALA A 37 5.37 3.67 -22.35
C ALA A 37 4.02 4.11 -22.97
N ASN A 38 3.04 3.21 -23.02
CA ASN A 38 1.70 3.48 -23.52
C ASN A 38 0.73 3.94 -22.42
N ALA A 39 1.18 4.04 -21.17
CA ALA A 39 0.36 4.53 -20.07
C ALA A 39 -0.04 5.99 -20.32
N ARG A 40 -1.34 6.28 -20.25
CA ARG A 40 -1.85 7.64 -20.40
C ARG A 40 -1.72 8.40 -19.09
N ASN A 41 -1.04 9.55 -19.13
CA ASN A 41 -0.88 10.47 -18.01
C ASN A 41 -0.42 9.81 -16.68
N PRO A 42 0.67 9.03 -16.66
CA PRO A 42 1.15 8.43 -15.43
C PRO A 42 1.74 9.49 -14.50
N SER A 43 1.16 9.62 -13.31
CA SER A 43 1.67 10.42 -12.20
C SER A 43 2.36 9.50 -11.18
N CYS A 44 3.59 9.83 -10.79
CA CYS A 44 4.32 9.05 -9.81
C CYS A 44 3.92 9.46 -8.39
N LEU A 45 3.33 8.53 -7.63
CA LEU A 45 2.96 8.76 -6.23
C LEU A 45 4.13 8.55 -5.26
N GLY A 46 5.13 7.76 -5.67
CA GLY A 46 6.30 7.44 -4.85
C GLY A 46 6.74 6.00 -5.03
N THR A 47 7.36 5.44 -3.99
CA THR A 47 7.89 4.09 -3.99
C THR A 47 7.43 3.31 -2.76
N VAL A 48 7.29 2.00 -2.97
CA VAL A 48 6.92 0.98 -1.97
C VAL A 48 7.89 -0.19 -2.02
N HIS A 49 8.05 -0.91 -0.92
CA HIS A 49 8.91 -2.09 -0.82
C HIS A 49 8.25 -3.34 -1.39
N GLY A 50 6.92 -3.42 -1.29
CA GLY A 50 6.15 -4.64 -1.55
C GLY A 50 4.66 -4.39 -1.65
N MET A 51 3.94 -5.38 -2.15
CA MET A 51 2.49 -5.47 -2.03
C MET A 51 2.17 -6.69 -1.18
N LEU A 52 1.26 -6.52 -0.21
CA LEU A 52 0.74 -7.63 0.61
C LEU A 52 -0.43 -8.33 -0.04
N GLY A 53 -1.24 -7.56 -0.78
CA GLY A 53 -2.35 -8.07 -1.56
C GLY A 53 -3.52 -7.12 -1.61
N LYS A 54 -4.66 -7.69 -2.01
CA LYS A 54 -5.93 -6.99 -2.07
C LYS A 54 -6.73 -7.31 -0.81
N LEU A 55 -7.21 -6.26 -0.15
CA LEU A 55 -8.02 -6.35 1.06
C LEU A 55 -9.45 -5.92 0.75
N GLN A 56 -10.38 -6.86 0.88
CA GLN A 56 -11.82 -6.62 0.76
C GLN A 56 -12.44 -6.71 2.16
N ILE A 57 -12.76 -5.57 2.77
CA ILE A 57 -13.28 -5.53 4.15
C ILE A 57 -14.78 -5.84 4.19
N HIS A 58 -15.52 -5.35 3.20
CA HIS A 58 -16.97 -5.55 3.08
C HIS A 58 -17.34 -5.64 1.60
N ALA A 59 -18.24 -6.54 1.19
CA ALA A 59 -18.56 -6.77 -0.23
C ALA A 59 -19.00 -5.49 -0.98
N ASP A 60 -19.75 -4.61 -0.31
CA ASP A 60 -20.25 -3.36 -0.89
C ASP A 60 -19.25 -2.19 -0.88
N LEU A 61 -18.06 -2.35 -0.29
CA LEU A 61 -17.04 -1.30 -0.24
C LEU A 61 -15.95 -1.58 -1.29
N PRO A 62 -15.29 -0.54 -1.82
CA PRO A 62 -14.21 -0.75 -2.76
C PRO A 62 -13.02 -1.47 -2.09
N PRO A 63 -12.39 -2.45 -2.78
CA PRO A 63 -11.20 -3.10 -2.27
C PRO A 63 -10.04 -2.11 -2.10
N ARG A 64 -9.11 -2.47 -1.21
CA ARG A 64 -7.88 -1.71 -0.97
C ARG A 64 -6.66 -2.52 -1.34
N LEU A 65 -5.67 -1.87 -1.93
CA LEU A 65 -4.33 -2.45 -2.12
C LEU A 65 -3.52 -2.22 -0.84
N ALA A 66 -3.10 -3.31 -0.21
CA ALA A 66 -2.22 -3.28 0.94
C ALA A 66 -0.77 -3.25 0.46
N LEU A 67 -0.06 -2.17 0.80
CA LEU A 67 1.29 -1.88 0.33
C LEU A 67 2.26 -1.81 1.51
N ILE A 68 3.47 -2.34 1.33
CA ILE A 68 4.55 -2.23 2.31
C ILE A 68 5.31 -0.93 2.03
N THR A 69 5.20 0.04 2.92
CA THR A 69 5.80 1.38 2.73
C THR A 69 7.11 1.54 3.49
N ARG A 70 7.33 0.77 4.56
CA ARG A 70 8.59 0.77 5.31
C ARG A 70 8.95 -0.61 5.80
N VAL A 71 10.24 -0.93 5.73
CA VAL A 71 10.80 -2.19 6.24
C VAL A 71 12.08 -1.91 7.04
N ARG A 72 12.50 -2.89 7.84
CA ARG A 72 13.83 -2.97 8.43
C ARG A 72 14.50 -4.25 7.93
N GLU A 73 15.71 -4.15 7.42
CA GLU A 73 16.53 -5.33 7.13
C GLU A 73 16.92 -6.02 8.44
N VAL A 74 16.69 -7.33 8.51
CA VAL A 74 16.98 -8.14 9.71
C VAL A 74 18.29 -8.90 9.53
N GLY A 75 18.59 -9.32 8.30
CA GLY A 75 19.82 -10.00 7.96
C GLY A 75 19.71 -10.77 6.65
N ALA A 76 20.76 -11.53 6.35
CA ALA A 76 20.80 -12.44 5.21
C ALA A 76 20.63 -13.89 5.68
N PRO A 77 19.78 -14.71 5.03
CA PRO A 77 19.73 -16.13 5.33
C PRO A 77 21.05 -16.78 4.90
N VAL A 78 21.76 -17.38 5.86
CA VAL A 78 23.11 -17.97 5.66
C VAL A 78 23.10 -19.17 4.70
N PHE A 79 21.95 -19.79 4.49
CA PHE A 79 21.81 -21.09 3.81
C PHE A 79 21.05 -21.02 2.48
N ALA A 80 20.55 -19.84 2.08
CA ALA A 80 19.97 -19.70 0.75
C ALA A 80 21.12 -19.56 -0.25
N CYS A 81 21.22 -20.47 -1.22
CA CYS A 81 22.19 -20.41 -2.32
C CYS A 81 22.06 -19.15 -3.22
N GLY A 82 21.20 -18.20 -2.87
CA GLY A 82 21.13 -16.88 -3.49
C GLY A 82 22.05 -15.90 -2.78
N VAL A 83 23.22 -15.64 -3.38
CA VAL A 83 24.03 -14.48 -3.01
C VAL A 83 23.15 -13.24 -3.15
N GLY A 84 22.85 -12.57 -2.04
CA GLY A 84 22.07 -11.32 -2.03
C GLY A 84 20.68 -11.39 -1.41
N SER A 85 20.17 -12.56 -1.04
CA SER A 85 18.88 -12.63 -0.33
C SER A 85 18.94 -11.94 1.02
N ARG A 86 17.88 -11.22 1.36
CA ARG A 86 17.71 -10.42 2.58
C ARG A 86 16.33 -10.64 3.17
N VAL A 87 16.30 -10.84 4.48
CA VAL A 87 15.08 -10.93 5.27
C VAL A 87 14.75 -9.54 5.77
N TYR A 88 13.51 -9.14 5.57
CA TYR A 88 12.96 -7.87 5.96
C TYR A 88 11.83 -8.07 6.96
N CYS A 89 11.82 -7.22 7.97
CA CYS A 89 10.67 -7.03 8.85
C CYS A 89 9.83 -5.86 8.34
N ILE A 90 8.52 -6.05 8.24
CA ILE A 90 7.59 -4.98 7.90
C ILE A 90 7.49 -4.02 9.09
N ARG A 91 7.66 -2.72 8.83
CA ARG A 91 7.56 -1.66 9.84
C ARG A 91 6.39 -0.71 9.59
N ARG A 92 5.95 -0.59 8.34
CA ARG A 92 4.78 0.19 7.98
C ARG A 92 4.07 -0.35 6.76
N VAL A 93 2.75 -0.36 6.82
CA VAL A 93 1.87 -0.64 5.68
C VAL A 93 0.97 0.54 5.39
N ALA A 94 0.46 0.59 4.16
CA ALA A 94 -0.58 1.53 3.73
C ALA A 94 -1.67 0.79 2.97
N PHE A 95 -2.92 1.26 3.10
CA PHE A 95 -4.09 0.69 2.43
C PHE A 95 -4.65 1.68 1.41
N LEU A 96 -4.21 1.52 0.17
CA LEU A 96 -4.59 2.37 -0.96
C LEU A 96 -5.98 2.00 -1.46
N PRO A 97 -6.99 2.90 -1.41
CA PRO A 97 -8.31 2.62 -1.94
C PRO A 97 -8.29 2.54 -3.47
N LEU A 98 -8.95 1.52 -4.02
CA LEU A 98 -9.27 1.45 -5.44
C LEU A 98 -10.46 2.38 -5.72
N THR A 99 -10.15 3.57 -6.22
CA THR A 99 -11.13 4.62 -6.49
C THR A 99 -10.86 5.27 -7.86
N PRO A 100 -11.91 5.56 -8.65
CA PRO A 100 -11.76 6.30 -9.91
C PRO A 100 -11.35 7.76 -9.70
N HIS A 101 -11.57 8.31 -8.51
CA HIS A 101 -11.19 9.69 -8.20
C HIS A 101 -9.70 9.79 -7.92
N HIS A 102 -9.01 10.74 -8.58
CA HIS A 102 -7.61 11.03 -8.27
C HIS A 102 -7.46 11.31 -6.77
N LEU A 103 -6.34 10.85 -6.22
CA LEU A 103 -6.08 11.02 -4.79
C LEU A 103 -5.70 12.47 -4.55
N ASP A 104 -6.26 13.06 -3.50
CA ASP A 104 -5.84 14.38 -3.05
C ASP A 104 -4.47 14.30 -2.37
N SER A 105 -3.77 15.44 -2.32
CA SER A 105 -2.43 15.52 -1.74
C SER A 105 -2.41 15.06 -0.28
N SER A 106 -3.50 15.26 0.47
CA SER A 106 -3.60 14.81 1.86
C SER A 106 -3.59 13.29 1.96
N THR A 107 -4.37 12.58 1.13
CA THR A 107 -4.38 11.12 1.10
C THR A 107 -3.03 10.56 0.67
N ILE A 108 -2.40 11.15 -0.35
CA ILE A 108 -1.07 10.71 -0.81
C ILE A 108 -0.04 10.83 0.31
N ASN A 109 -0.02 11.95 1.03
CA ASN A 109 0.90 12.17 2.15
C ASN A 109 0.66 11.16 3.29
N ASN A 110 -0.61 10.82 3.56
CA ASN A 110 -0.98 9.86 4.60
C ASN A 110 -0.56 8.42 4.29
N LEU A 111 -0.39 8.05 3.01
CA LEU A 111 0.14 6.74 2.63
C LEU A 111 1.58 6.54 3.11
N GLY A 112 2.35 7.61 3.33
CA GLY A 112 3.73 7.52 3.80
C GLY A 112 4.64 6.81 2.80
N LEU A 113 4.49 7.12 1.51
CA LEU A 113 5.32 6.57 0.43
C LEU A 113 6.72 7.19 0.47
N SER A 114 7.72 6.42 0.04
CA SER A 114 9.08 6.95 -0.10
C SER A 114 9.23 7.73 -1.40
N PRO A 115 9.99 8.85 -1.44
CA PRO A 115 10.16 9.65 -2.64
C PRO A 115 10.78 8.83 -3.78
N CYS A 116 10.27 9.01 -5.00
CA CYS A 116 10.80 8.31 -6.17
C CYS A 116 12.00 9.05 -6.74
N GLN A 117 13.20 8.45 -6.68
CA GLN A 117 14.43 9.06 -7.18
C GLN A 117 14.37 9.49 -8.65
N LYS A 118 13.54 8.83 -9.47
CA LYS A 118 13.40 9.17 -10.90
C LYS A 118 12.57 10.43 -11.17
N HIS A 119 11.66 10.78 -10.25
CA HIS A 119 10.66 11.83 -10.47
C HIS A 119 10.62 12.89 -9.35
N HIS A 120 11.44 12.73 -8.30
CA HIS A 120 11.49 13.68 -7.17
C HIS A 120 12.06 15.05 -7.56
N ASN A 121 12.82 15.14 -8.66
CA ASN A 121 13.43 16.39 -9.11
C ASN A 121 12.57 17.24 -10.06
N THR A 122 11.34 16.84 -10.40
CA THR A 122 10.47 17.66 -11.28
C THR A 122 9.63 18.68 -10.52
N GLY A 123 9.93 18.92 -9.24
CA GLY A 123 9.18 19.80 -8.34
C GLY A 123 9.95 20.98 -7.75
N THR A 124 11.12 21.36 -8.27
CA THR A 124 11.76 22.62 -7.84
C THR A 124 11.15 23.79 -8.61
N ASN A 125 10.31 24.54 -7.89
CA ASN A 125 9.94 25.90 -8.21
C ASN A 125 11.14 26.67 -8.76
N ASN A 126 10.90 27.30 -9.90
CA ASN A 126 11.77 28.31 -10.49
C ASN A 126 11.63 29.61 -9.67
N GLU A 127 12.14 29.63 -8.45
CA GLU A 127 12.28 30.86 -7.67
C GLU A 127 13.69 31.42 -7.84
N ARG A 128 13.71 32.55 -8.55
CA ARG A 128 14.87 33.40 -8.78
C ARG A 128 15.56 33.69 -7.45
N ARG A 129 16.88 33.49 -7.41
CA ARG A 129 17.76 33.99 -6.34
C ARG A 129 17.59 35.51 -6.22
N GLY A 130 16.84 35.94 -5.21
CA GLY A 130 16.80 37.32 -4.72
C GLY A 130 17.39 37.34 -3.31
N VAL A 131 18.53 38.01 -3.17
CA VAL A 131 19.16 38.32 -1.88
C VAL A 131 18.26 39.32 -1.13
N GLY A 132 17.85 38.99 0.10
CA GLY A 132 17.00 39.86 0.91
C GLY A 132 17.03 39.54 2.41
N ILE A 133 17.71 40.41 3.14
CA ILE A 133 17.60 40.86 4.56
C ILE A 133 16.68 40.05 5.52
N PRO A 134 17.15 39.66 6.73
CA PRO A 134 16.32 38.97 7.73
C PRO A 134 15.43 39.94 8.53
N ASP A 135 14.12 39.65 8.58
CA ASP A 135 13.15 40.29 9.48
C ASP A 135 13.01 39.48 10.80
N PRO A 136 13.24 40.06 11.99
CA PRO A 136 13.15 39.34 13.25
C PRO A 136 11.73 39.44 13.83
N ARG A 137 10.83 38.53 13.46
CA ARG A 137 9.53 38.37 14.15
C ARG A 137 8.87 36.99 14.03
N ALA A 138 9.67 35.92 14.05
CA ALA A 138 9.15 34.55 14.19
C ALA A 138 8.81 34.22 15.66
N GLY A 139 7.69 34.77 16.13
CA GLY A 139 7.06 34.41 17.39
C GLY A 139 6.25 33.12 17.27
N LEU A 140 6.65 32.11 18.05
CA LEU A 140 5.82 31.09 18.71
C LEU A 140 4.67 30.46 17.90
N SER A 141 4.85 29.21 17.48
CA SER A 141 3.85 28.13 17.65
C SER A 141 4.49 26.77 17.38
N LYS A 142 5.09 26.18 18.41
CA LYS A 142 5.31 24.73 18.47
C LYS A 142 4.15 24.12 19.25
N THR A 143 3.25 23.43 18.56
CA THR A 143 2.33 22.48 19.20
C THR A 143 2.62 21.11 18.61
N PHE A 144 3.45 20.35 19.32
CA PHE A 144 3.55 18.91 19.20
C PHE A 144 2.31 18.28 19.85
N GLY A 145 1.69 17.30 19.20
CA GLY A 145 0.75 16.39 19.86
C GLY A 145 -0.40 15.92 18.96
N THR A 146 -0.39 14.61 18.66
CA THR A 146 -1.55 13.83 18.17
C THR A 146 -1.90 14.00 16.68
N LEU A 147 -1.03 13.52 15.79
CA LEU A 147 -1.43 13.14 14.43
C LEU A 147 -2.28 11.86 14.49
N ARG A 148 -3.58 12.03 14.76
CA ARG A 148 -4.59 11.02 14.42
C ARG A 148 -4.81 11.07 12.91
N ASN A 149 -4.70 9.93 12.25
CA ASN A 149 -5.14 9.72 10.88
C ASN A 149 -6.61 10.17 10.74
N VAL A 150 -6.83 11.39 10.24
CA VAL A 150 -8.14 11.86 9.82
C VAL A 150 -8.30 11.48 8.35
N THR A 151 -8.83 10.30 8.07
CA THR A 151 -9.40 10.01 6.74
C THR A 151 -10.63 10.91 6.59
N SER A 152 -10.50 11.94 5.76
CA SER A 152 -11.57 12.92 5.50
C SER A 152 -12.57 12.33 4.51
N SER A 153 -13.74 11.95 5.03
CA SER A 153 -14.95 11.85 4.23
C SER A 153 -15.30 13.24 3.69
N LEU A 154 -15.26 13.40 2.37
CA LEU A 154 -15.89 14.53 1.69
C LEU A 154 -17.41 14.35 1.77
N ARG A 155 -18.11 15.18 2.57
CA ARG A 155 -19.48 15.70 2.30
C ARG A 155 -19.93 16.66 3.40
N THR A 156 -19.90 17.95 3.04
CA THR A 156 -20.87 19.02 3.32
C THR A 156 -21.74 18.88 4.57
N ALA A 157 -21.26 19.41 5.70
CA ALA A 157 -22.03 19.61 6.91
C ALA A 157 -22.91 20.88 6.83
N THR A 158 -23.92 20.93 5.95
CA THR A 158 -24.94 22.01 5.98
C THR A 158 -26.34 21.62 5.51
N ALA A 159 -26.64 20.35 5.18
CA ALA A 159 -27.96 19.94 4.65
C ALA A 159 -28.77 19.00 5.55
N ASN A 160 -28.53 19.00 6.87
CA ASN A 160 -29.07 17.97 7.77
C ASN A 160 -30.46 18.23 8.37
N VAL A 161 -31.17 19.30 7.99
CA VAL A 161 -32.49 19.59 8.60
C VAL A 161 -33.68 19.12 7.72
N ALA A 162 -33.51 18.89 6.42
CA ALA A 162 -34.62 18.59 5.51
C ALA A 162 -34.77 17.11 5.08
N ALA A 163 -33.80 16.24 5.38
CA ALA A 163 -33.76 14.88 4.80
C ALA A 163 -34.47 13.78 5.62
N ASN A 164 -35.09 14.12 6.76
CA ASN A 164 -35.76 13.13 7.62
C ASN A 164 -37.12 12.64 7.09
N ALA A 165 -37.67 13.26 6.04
CA ALA A 165 -39.03 12.98 5.55
C ALA A 165 -39.10 12.00 4.36
N THR A 166 -37.97 11.55 3.82
CA THR A 166 -37.92 10.60 2.70
C THR A 166 -36.94 9.49 3.07
N GLY A 167 -37.28 8.21 2.88
CA GLY A 167 -36.51 7.02 3.31
C GLY A 167 -35.03 6.93 2.88
N GLN A 168 -34.47 7.95 2.22
CA GLN A 168 -33.05 8.19 2.00
C GLN A 168 -32.21 8.29 3.29
N SER A 169 -32.82 8.60 4.44
CA SER A 169 -32.09 8.67 5.72
C SER A 169 -31.59 7.32 6.23
N LYS A 170 -32.29 6.21 5.91
CA LYS A 170 -31.85 4.84 6.28
C LYS A 170 -30.67 4.37 5.42
N SER A 171 -30.76 4.51 4.10
CA SER A 171 -29.68 4.11 3.17
C SER A 171 -28.39 4.92 3.40
N ARG A 172 -28.48 6.24 3.61
CA ARG A 172 -27.31 7.07 3.95
C ARG A 172 -26.71 6.71 5.31
N LYS A 173 -27.55 6.31 6.27
CA LYS A 173 -27.09 5.85 7.59
C LYS A 173 -26.34 4.51 7.46
N GLU A 174 -26.86 3.58 6.67
CA GLU A 174 -26.20 2.29 6.42
C GLU A 174 -24.85 2.44 5.72
N GLU A 175 -24.74 3.28 4.68
CA GLU A 175 -23.47 3.59 4.01
C GLU A 175 -22.45 4.16 5.00
N ARG A 176 -22.87 5.10 5.85
CA ARG A 176 -22.03 5.70 6.89
C ARG A 176 -21.60 4.68 7.94
N ASP A 177 -22.46 3.74 8.31
CA ASP A 177 -22.13 2.68 9.26
C ASP A 177 -21.10 1.70 8.67
N LYS A 178 -21.20 1.39 7.36
CA LYS A 178 -20.21 0.59 6.63
C LYS A 178 -18.85 1.29 6.56
N GLU A 179 -18.80 2.57 6.21
CA GLU A 179 -17.56 3.37 6.23
C GLU A 179 -16.93 3.42 7.62
N ARG A 180 -17.75 3.58 8.67
CA ARG A 180 -17.28 3.57 10.07
C ARG A 180 -16.71 2.22 10.46
N TYR A 181 -17.34 1.12 10.01
CA TYR A 181 -16.84 -0.23 10.22
C TYR A 181 -15.50 -0.42 9.52
N GLU A 182 -15.39 -0.06 8.25
CA GLU A 182 -14.15 -0.16 7.47
C GLU A 182 -13.01 0.60 8.16
N ARG A 183 -13.27 1.83 8.60
CA ARG A 183 -12.29 2.65 9.30
C ARG A 183 -11.76 1.97 10.55
N ARG A 184 -12.63 1.37 11.37
CA ARG A 184 -12.22 0.64 12.58
C ARG A 184 -11.32 -0.55 12.24
N ILE A 185 -11.67 -1.32 11.21
CA ILE A 185 -10.84 -2.46 10.77
C ILE A 185 -9.48 -1.98 10.28
N LEU A 186 -9.44 -0.92 9.48
CA LEU A 186 -8.18 -0.34 8.99
C LEU A 186 -7.32 0.21 10.13
N ASP A 187 -7.93 0.88 11.11
CA ASP A 187 -7.21 1.39 12.29
C ASP A 187 -6.57 0.22 13.07
N GLU A 188 -7.30 -0.87 13.33
CA GLU A 188 -6.73 -2.03 14.01
C GLU A 188 -5.63 -2.74 13.19
N LEU A 189 -5.80 -2.87 11.88
CA LEU A 189 -4.75 -3.41 11.01
C LEU A 189 -3.50 -2.51 11.04
N LEU A 190 -3.68 -1.20 10.97
CA LEU A 190 -2.57 -0.25 11.04
C LEU A 190 -1.85 -0.34 12.39
N LYS A 191 -2.57 -0.46 13.51
CA LYS A 191 -1.96 -0.69 14.83
C LYS A 191 -1.16 -2.00 14.86
N MET A 192 -1.73 -3.08 14.34
CA MET A 192 -1.06 -4.38 14.29
C MET A 192 0.28 -4.33 13.53
N PHE A 193 0.36 -3.59 12.43
CA PHE A 193 1.59 -3.48 11.63
C PHE A 193 2.55 -2.38 12.12
N ASN A 194 2.04 -1.27 12.66
CA ASN A 194 2.83 -0.07 12.94
C ASN A 194 3.12 0.15 14.43
N GLU A 195 2.27 -0.37 15.33
CA GLU A 195 2.28 -0.09 16.77
C GLU A 195 2.56 -1.32 17.63
N SER A 196 2.87 -2.49 17.05
CA SER A 196 3.29 -3.63 17.88
C SER A 196 4.49 -3.21 18.73
N GLU A 197 4.47 -3.55 20.02
CA GLU A 197 5.41 -3.03 21.04
C GLU A 197 6.88 -3.35 20.72
N SER A 198 7.12 -4.38 19.90
CA SER A 198 8.42 -4.72 19.30
C SER A 198 8.55 -4.29 17.82
N GLY A 199 7.45 -3.94 17.16
CA GLY A 199 7.35 -3.56 15.75
C GLY A 199 7.79 -4.68 14.80
N GLU A 200 7.79 -5.93 15.25
CA GLU A 200 8.60 -7.03 14.71
C GLU A 200 7.80 -8.32 14.47
N SER A 201 6.61 -8.21 13.90
CA SER A 201 5.67 -9.33 13.79
C SER A 201 5.63 -10.01 12.43
N PHE A 202 5.95 -9.28 11.35
CA PHE A 202 5.77 -9.78 9.98
C PHE A 202 7.06 -9.71 9.19
N TYR A 203 7.47 -10.84 8.64
CA TYR A 203 8.71 -11.00 7.92
C TYR A 203 8.45 -11.49 6.49
N PHE A 204 9.34 -11.09 5.58
CA PHE A 204 9.40 -11.62 4.23
C PHE A 204 10.85 -11.59 3.72
N CYS A 205 11.14 -12.33 2.67
CA CYS A 205 12.44 -12.31 2.00
C CYS A 205 12.28 -11.80 0.56
N ASN A 206 13.29 -11.09 0.05
CA ASN A 206 13.38 -10.82 -1.38
C ASN A 206 13.81 -12.08 -2.15
N ASP A 207 13.65 -12.07 -3.47
CA ASP A 207 14.24 -13.07 -4.39
C ASP A 207 13.74 -14.51 -4.24
N SER A 208 12.45 -14.67 -3.90
CA SER A 208 11.74 -15.96 -3.91
C SER A 208 12.29 -17.01 -2.93
N VAL A 209 13.02 -16.61 -1.90
CA VAL A 209 13.40 -17.52 -0.81
C VAL A 209 12.20 -17.78 0.10
N ASP A 210 11.98 -19.06 0.42
CA ASP A 210 10.91 -19.46 1.32
C ASP A 210 11.37 -19.34 2.77
N ILE A 211 10.71 -18.47 3.54
CA ILE A 211 10.91 -18.35 5.00
C ILE A 211 9.71 -18.90 5.78
N THR A 212 8.71 -19.45 5.09
CA THR A 212 7.54 -20.10 5.70
C THR A 212 7.82 -21.56 6.04
N SER A 213 8.82 -22.18 5.39
CA SER A 213 9.25 -23.57 5.64
C SER A 213 10.60 -23.63 6.35
N SER A 214 10.80 -24.63 7.21
CA SER A 214 12.12 -24.91 7.81
C SER A 214 13.13 -25.40 6.76
N LEU A 215 14.43 -25.20 7.02
CA LEU A 215 15.50 -25.69 6.14
C LEU A 215 15.47 -27.20 5.93
N GLN A 216 15.12 -27.95 6.98
CA GLN A 216 14.94 -29.40 6.91
C GLN A 216 13.85 -29.78 5.89
N ARG A 217 12.70 -29.09 5.92
CA ARG A 217 11.63 -29.31 4.94
C ARG A 217 12.08 -28.94 3.53
N GLN A 218 12.77 -27.80 3.37
CA GLN A 218 13.28 -27.33 2.08
C GLN A 218 14.35 -28.25 1.45
N SER A 219 14.98 -29.09 2.27
CA SER A 219 15.99 -30.07 1.86
C SER A 219 15.39 -31.46 1.61
N SER A 220 14.11 -31.66 1.92
CA SER A 220 13.43 -32.94 1.71
C SER A 220 13.11 -33.17 0.23
N ALA A 221 13.02 -34.45 -0.17
CA ALA A 221 12.67 -34.84 -1.53
C ALA A 221 11.29 -34.33 -1.98
N ASN A 222 10.38 -34.08 -1.02
CA ASN A 222 9.03 -33.58 -1.29
C ASN A 222 8.98 -32.06 -1.54
N TYR A 223 10.11 -31.36 -1.42
CA TYR A 223 10.17 -29.91 -1.64
C TYR A 223 10.64 -29.58 -3.06
N ASP A 224 9.67 -29.39 -3.95
CA ASP A 224 9.95 -29.03 -5.33
C ASP A 224 10.30 -27.54 -5.47
N LYS A 225 11.58 -27.26 -5.76
CA LYS A 225 12.10 -25.91 -5.98
C LYS A 225 11.71 -25.31 -7.34
N SER A 226 11.24 -26.13 -8.29
CA SER A 226 10.78 -25.65 -9.60
C SER A 226 9.43 -24.96 -9.52
N LEU A 227 8.65 -25.26 -8.47
CA LEU A 227 7.35 -24.64 -8.24
C LEU A 227 7.49 -23.18 -7.77
N PRO A 228 6.55 -22.30 -8.18
CA PRO A 228 6.51 -20.95 -7.67
C PRO A 228 6.31 -20.94 -6.16
N LEU A 229 6.87 -19.92 -5.49
CA LEU A 229 6.95 -19.84 -4.03
C LEU A 229 5.60 -20.11 -3.34
N TRP A 230 4.51 -19.56 -3.87
CA TRP A 230 3.17 -19.69 -3.29
C TRP A 230 2.62 -21.12 -3.29
N LYS A 231 3.12 -22.02 -4.16
CA LYS A 231 2.74 -23.45 -4.19
C LYS A 231 3.53 -24.30 -3.20
N ARG A 232 4.74 -23.88 -2.83
CA ARG A 232 5.63 -24.62 -1.92
C ARG A 232 5.68 -24.06 -0.49
N ALA A 233 5.24 -22.82 -0.31
CA ALA A 233 5.12 -22.16 0.98
C ALA A 233 4.30 -23.01 1.96
N HIS A 234 4.66 -22.97 3.23
CA HIS A 234 3.96 -23.67 4.28
C HIS A 234 2.70 -22.90 4.68
N ASP A 235 1.54 -23.53 4.50
CA ASP A 235 0.23 -22.89 4.68
C ASP A 235 0.05 -22.23 6.06
N ASN A 236 0.48 -22.90 7.14
CA ASN A 236 0.36 -22.35 8.50
C ASN A 236 1.16 -21.06 8.74
N PHE A 237 2.16 -20.78 7.92
CA PHE A 237 3.05 -19.62 8.06
C PHE A 237 2.91 -18.62 6.90
N PHE A 238 2.05 -18.89 5.93
CA PHE A 238 1.74 -17.98 4.82
C PHE A 238 0.67 -16.96 5.24
N TRP A 239 1.06 -16.03 6.10
CA TRP A 239 0.17 -15.13 6.83
C TRP A 239 -0.70 -14.21 5.93
N ASN A 240 -0.24 -13.80 4.74
CA ASN A 240 -1.02 -12.99 3.80
C ASN A 240 -1.69 -13.80 2.68
N LYS A 241 -1.76 -15.14 2.79
CA LYS A 241 -2.34 -16.03 1.77
C LYS A 241 -3.71 -15.56 1.28
N HIS A 242 -4.60 -15.17 2.19
CA HIS A 242 -5.94 -14.70 1.83
C HIS A 242 -5.94 -13.42 1.00
N MET A 243 -5.05 -12.47 1.28
CA MET A 243 -4.90 -11.23 0.51
C MET A 243 -4.31 -11.49 -0.89
N MET A 244 -3.64 -12.63 -1.07
CA MET A 244 -3.01 -13.06 -2.31
C MET A 244 -3.90 -13.95 -3.19
N THR A 245 -5.08 -14.34 -2.70
CA THR A 245 -5.94 -15.35 -3.35
C THR A 245 -6.22 -15.05 -4.82
N ASP A 246 -6.55 -13.80 -5.15
CA ASP A 246 -6.90 -13.42 -6.51
C ASP A 246 -5.70 -13.52 -7.46
N PHE A 247 -4.49 -13.26 -6.96
CA PHE A 247 -3.26 -13.35 -7.74
C PHE A 247 -2.81 -14.80 -7.94
N MET A 248 -3.04 -15.65 -6.94
CA MET A 248 -2.72 -17.08 -7.03
C MET A 248 -3.67 -17.82 -7.99
N LYS A 249 -4.95 -17.42 -8.04
CA LYS A 249 -5.94 -18.00 -8.97
C LYS A 249 -5.71 -17.59 -10.42
N ASN A 250 -5.29 -16.34 -10.65
CA ASN A 250 -5.10 -15.79 -12.00
C ASN A 250 -3.66 -15.97 -12.53
N GLY A 251 -2.73 -16.44 -11.69
CA GLY A 251 -1.34 -16.75 -12.05
C GLY A 251 -1.07 -18.25 -12.26
N ALA A 252 -2.11 -19.05 -12.51
CA ALA A 252 -2.03 -20.47 -12.81
C ALA A 252 -2.12 -20.75 -14.31
#